data_AF-A0A9P6WEJ1-F1
#
_entry.id   AF-A0A9P6WEJ1-F1
#
_cell.length_a   1.000
_cell.length_b   1.000
_cell.length_c   1.000
_cell.angle_alpha   90.00
_cell.angle_beta   90.00
_cell.angle_gamma   90.00
#
_symmetry.space_group_name_H-M   'P 1'
#
loop_
_entity.id
_entity.type
_entity.pdbx_description
1 polymer ?
#
loop_
_entity_poly.entity_id
_entity_poly.type
_entity_poly.pdbx_seq_one_letter_code
_entity_poly.pdbx_strand_id
1 'polypeptide(L)'
;MDSSVLSIIITLLLGVIILKWFLKSDPHPSTDRINRNQVRGTRSNNNARSANSNRHNNGHRVTADMIQAVQNIAPTMDVEQIRYALQQSGSVEITIERYLRGESFPFPPGYTPNVNVGSSARSSDEINSDPRKRSNIKSDNLLTKFNININDPNCDSEFINVVYSDLDMDQRKRYMVWDARRKMEKRLENDPELKSLVN
;
A
#
# COMPACT_ATOMS: atom_id res chain seq x y z
N MET A 1 -48.00 -45.33 -7.75
CA MET A 1 -46.83 -44.65 -7.18
C MET A 1 -47.35 -43.68 -6.15
N ASP A 2 -47.05 -43.93 -4.88
CA ASP A 2 -47.64 -43.19 -3.76
C ASP A 2 -47.17 -41.73 -3.80
N SER A 3 -48.10 -40.79 -3.62
CA SER A 3 -47.83 -39.34 -3.67
C SER A 3 -46.70 -38.91 -2.72
N SER A 4 -46.53 -39.64 -1.62
CA SER A 4 -45.43 -39.46 -0.65
C SER A 4 -44.05 -39.83 -1.19
N VAL A 5 -43.96 -40.84 -2.07
CA VAL A 5 -42.68 -41.23 -2.69
C VAL A 5 -42.29 -40.19 -3.75
N LEU A 6 -43.27 -39.64 -4.47
CA LEU A 6 -43.05 -38.60 -5.47
C LEU A 6 -42.49 -37.30 -4.85
N SER A 7 -43.04 -36.87 -3.70
CA SER A 7 -42.61 -35.62 -3.04
C SER A 7 -41.20 -35.72 -2.45
N ILE A 8 -40.80 -36.89 -1.94
CA ILE A 8 -39.44 -37.15 -1.45
C ILE A 8 -38.42 -37.10 -2.59
N ILE A 9 -38.75 -37.66 -3.75
CA ILE A 9 -37.86 -37.63 -4.93
C ILE A 9 -37.66 -36.20 -5.43
N ILE A 10 -38.73 -35.40 -5.47
CA ILE A 10 -38.68 -34.00 -5.92
C ILE A 10 -37.82 -33.14 -4.98
N THR A 11 -37.99 -33.30 -3.66
CA THR A 11 -37.19 -32.55 -2.67
C THR A 11 -35.71 -32.92 -2.72
N LEU A 12 -35.39 -34.20 -2.96
CA LEU A 12 -34.00 -34.65 -3.13
C LEU A 12 -33.36 -34.07 -4.40
N LEU A 13 -34.09 -34.03 -5.51
CA LEU A 13 -33.61 -33.39 -6.75
C LEU A 13 -33.34 -31.90 -6.58
N LEU A 14 -34.24 -31.17 -5.92
CA LEU A 14 -34.05 -29.75 -5.60
C LEU A 14 -32.82 -29.53 -4.71
N GLY A 15 -32.64 -30.37 -3.69
CA GLY A 15 -31.45 -30.33 -2.82
C GLY A 15 -30.15 -30.51 -3.60
N VAL A 16 -30.11 -31.48 -4.51
CA VAL A 16 -28.93 -31.74 -5.37
C VAL A 16 -28.67 -30.57 -6.32
N ILE A 17 -29.72 -29.94 -6.87
CA ILE A 17 -29.57 -28.78 -7.76
C ILE A 17 -28.99 -27.58 -7.00
N ILE A 18 -29.50 -27.28 -5.81
CA ILE A 18 -28.99 -26.18 -4.97
C ILE A 18 -27.55 -26.45 -4.54
N LEU A 19 -27.24 -27.69 -4.14
CA LEU A 19 -25.89 -28.09 -3.78
C LEU A 19 -24.95 -27.96 -4.99
N LYS A 20 -25.36 -28.42 -6.17
CA LYS A 20 -24.59 -28.26 -7.41
C LYS A 20 -24.39 -26.79 -7.79
N TRP A 21 -25.34 -25.92 -7.49
CA TRP A 21 -25.20 -24.49 -7.70
C TRP A 21 -24.22 -23.86 -6.70
N PHE A 22 -24.27 -24.29 -5.44
CA PHE A 22 -23.39 -23.78 -4.37
C PHE A 22 -21.94 -24.26 -4.51
N LEU A 23 -21.70 -25.47 -5.03
CA LEU A 23 -20.35 -26.00 -5.28
C LEU A 23 -19.72 -25.53 -6.60
N LYS A 24 -20.46 -24.82 -7.47
CA LYS A 24 -19.84 -24.04 -8.55
C LYS A 24 -19.31 -22.72 -7.98
N SER A 25 -18.40 -22.81 -7.02
CA SER A 25 -17.51 -21.70 -6.71
C SER A 25 -16.60 -21.50 -7.92
N ASP A 26 -16.62 -20.30 -8.51
CA ASP A 26 -15.77 -19.95 -9.63
C ASP A 26 -14.31 -20.35 -9.31
N PRO A 27 -13.68 -21.22 -10.14
CA PRO A 27 -12.32 -21.63 -9.88
C PRO A 27 -11.43 -20.39 -9.94
N HIS A 28 -10.84 -20.03 -8.79
CA HIS A 28 -9.87 -18.96 -8.75
C HIS A 28 -8.67 -19.32 -9.65
N PRO A 29 -8.14 -18.39 -10.46
CA PRO A 29 -7.04 -18.63 -11.42
C PRO A 29 -5.71 -19.08 -10.77
N SER A 30 -5.67 -19.14 -9.44
CA SER A 30 -4.55 -19.63 -8.63
C SER A 30 -4.51 -21.16 -8.48
N THR A 31 -5.64 -21.88 -8.61
CA THR A 31 -5.65 -23.35 -8.47
C THR A 31 -5.40 -24.10 -9.77
N ASP A 32 -5.67 -23.49 -10.93
CA ASP A 32 -5.33 -24.07 -12.26
C ASP A 32 -3.82 -24.23 -12.51
N ARG A 33 -2.98 -23.53 -11.73
CA ARG A 33 -1.51 -23.65 -11.84
C ARG A 33 -0.98 -24.98 -11.28
N ILE A 34 -1.74 -25.64 -10.40
CA ILE A 34 -1.27 -26.86 -9.72
C ILE A 34 -1.42 -28.10 -10.61
N ASN A 35 -2.43 -28.15 -11.48
CA ASN A 35 -2.66 -29.31 -12.35
C ASN A 35 -1.82 -29.28 -13.65
N ARG A 36 -1.28 -28.12 -14.05
CA ARG A 36 -0.48 -27.99 -15.28
C ARG A 36 1.00 -28.37 -15.13
N ASN A 37 1.50 -28.48 -13.90
CA ASN A 37 2.93 -28.68 -13.63
C ASN A 37 3.36 -30.15 -13.44
N GLN A 38 2.46 -31.13 -13.49
CA GLN A 38 2.82 -32.53 -13.28
C GLN A 38 3.17 -33.33 -14.56
N VAL A 39 3.08 -32.73 -15.76
CA VAL A 39 3.34 -33.44 -17.02
C VAL A 39 4.33 -32.70 -17.93
N ARG A 40 5.51 -32.31 -17.42
CA ARG A 40 6.65 -31.96 -18.30
C ARG A 40 8.01 -31.99 -17.59
N GLY A 41 8.43 -33.18 -17.17
CA GLY A 41 9.78 -33.41 -16.64
C GLY A 41 10.54 -34.43 -17.49
N THR A 42 11.04 -34.04 -18.67
CA THR A 42 12.00 -34.84 -19.43
C THR A 42 13.11 -33.98 -20.05
N ARG A 43 14.31 -34.18 -19.50
CA ARG A 43 15.64 -34.13 -20.14
C ARG A 43 16.12 -32.81 -20.76
N SER A 44 17.16 -32.25 -20.15
CA SER A 44 18.30 -31.75 -20.93
C SER A 44 19.59 -31.85 -20.12
N ASN A 45 20.37 -32.88 -20.44
CA ASN A 45 21.80 -32.96 -20.17
C ASN A 45 22.48 -31.91 -21.05
N ASN A 46 23.42 -31.13 -20.50
CA ASN A 46 24.60 -30.69 -21.27
C ASN A 46 25.74 -30.28 -20.36
N ASN A 47 26.82 -31.05 -20.48
CA ASN A 47 28.16 -30.74 -20.00
C ASN A 47 28.70 -29.48 -20.68
N ALA A 48 29.32 -28.59 -19.90
CA ALA A 48 30.46 -27.81 -20.37
C ALA A 48 31.37 -27.47 -19.18
N ARG A 49 32.57 -28.05 -19.22
CA ARG A 49 33.72 -27.67 -18.39
C ARG A 49 34.39 -26.45 -19.02
N SER A 50 35.04 -25.64 -18.19
CA SER A 50 36.22 -24.80 -18.47
C SER A 50 36.04 -23.29 -18.36
N ALA A 51 37.13 -22.69 -17.89
CA ALA A 51 37.53 -21.29 -17.88
C ALA A 51 36.99 -20.40 -16.76
N ASN A 52 37.75 -20.40 -15.68
CA ASN A 52 38.00 -19.27 -14.80
C ASN A 52 38.37 -18.02 -15.64
N SER A 53 37.39 -17.19 -15.96
CA SER A 53 37.62 -15.81 -16.38
C SER A 53 36.90 -14.90 -15.40
N ASN A 54 37.65 -13.92 -14.88
CA ASN A 54 37.12 -12.80 -14.12
C ASN A 54 36.03 -12.14 -14.98
N ARG A 55 34.79 -12.49 -14.68
CA ARG A 55 33.59 -11.99 -15.33
C ARG A 55 33.41 -10.56 -14.87
N HIS A 56 34.12 -9.65 -15.53
CA HIS A 56 33.81 -8.24 -15.51
C HIS A 56 32.32 -8.13 -15.86
N ASN A 57 31.52 -7.60 -14.93
CA ASN A 57 30.09 -7.42 -15.06
C ASN A 57 29.81 -6.49 -16.26
N ASN A 58 29.77 -7.06 -17.46
CA ASN A 58 29.24 -6.40 -18.64
C ASN A 58 27.72 -6.37 -18.50
N GLY A 59 27.21 -5.42 -17.72
CA GLY A 59 25.81 -5.02 -17.82
C GLY A 59 25.53 -4.63 -19.27
N HIS A 60 24.34 -4.99 -19.76
CA HIS A 60 23.93 -4.59 -21.11
C HIS A 60 23.96 -3.06 -21.21
N ARG A 61 24.47 -2.53 -22.33
CA ARG A 61 24.49 -1.09 -22.56
C ARG A 61 23.05 -0.61 -22.73
N VAL A 62 22.62 0.29 -21.86
CA VAL A 62 21.28 0.88 -21.91
C VAL A 62 21.35 2.24 -22.58
N THR A 63 20.55 2.43 -23.62
CA THR A 63 20.40 3.72 -24.31
C THR A 63 19.25 4.53 -23.70
N ALA A 64 19.28 5.84 -23.87
CA ALA A 64 18.19 6.72 -23.41
C ALA A 64 16.85 6.39 -24.08
N ASP A 65 16.88 5.95 -25.34
CA ASP A 65 15.68 5.55 -26.09
C ASP A 65 14.99 4.32 -25.49
N MET A 66 15.78 3.32 -25.07
CA MET A 66 15.25 2.14 -24.37
C MET A 66 14.57 2.52 -23.06
N ILE A 67 15.14 3.46 -22.30
CA ILE A 67 14.54 3.95 -21.05
C ILE A 67 13.21 4.67 -21.34
N GLN A 68 13.20 5.56 -22.34
CA GLN A 68 12.02 6.32 -22.72
C GLN A 68 10.87 5.41 -23.17
N ALA A 69 11.17 4.38 -23.97
CA ALA A 69 10.18 3.41 -24.43
C ALA A 69 9.51 2.69 -23.26
N VAL A 70 10.28 2.28 -22.26
CA VAL A 70 9.74 1.66 -21.03
C VAL A 70 8.95 2.69 -20.20
N GLN A 71 9.46 3.92 -20.03
CA GLN A 71 8.80 4.98 -19.24
C GLN A 71 7.42 5.34 -19.79
N ASN A 72 7.26 5.34 -21.12
CA ASN A 72 5.99 5.64 -21.77
C ASN A 72 4.89 4.61 -21.42
N ILE A 73 5.28 3.35 -21.14
CA ILE A 73 4.36 2.27 -20.78
C ILE A 73 4.24 2.12 -19.25
N ALA A 74 5.33 2.37 -18.53
CA ALA A 74 5.46 2.22 -17.09
C ALA A 74 5.76 3.57 -16.41
N PRO A 75 4.81 4.52 -16.40
CA PRO A 75 5.05 5.87 -15.89
C PRO A 75 5.34 5.91 -14.38
N THR A 76 4.97 4.87 -13.64
CA THR A 76 5.18 4.77 -12.20
C THR A 76 6.57 4.25 -11.82
N MET A 77 7.35 3.77 -12.78
CA MET A 77 8.68 3.22 -12.54
C MET A 77 9.72 4.34 -12.58
N ASP A 78 10.65 4.35 -11.63
CA ASP A 78 11.73 5.35 -11.61
C ASP A 78 12.77 5.05 -12.68
N VAL A 79 13.34 6.10 -13.28
CA VAL A 79 14.29 6.00 -14.40
C VAL A 79 15.49 5.11 -14.04
N GLU A 80 15.93 5.15 -12.78
CA GLU A 80 17.05 4.34 -12.32
C GLU A 80 16.69 2.86 -12.16
N GLN A 81 15.44 2.56 -11.80
CA GLN A 81 14.93 1.19 -11.82
C GLN A 81 14.82 0.66 -13.25
N ILE A 82 14.31 1.49 -14.17
CA ILE A 82 14.25 1.15 -15.60
C ILE A 82 15.64 0.83 -16.12
N ARG A 83 16.61 1.70 -15.84
CA ARG A 83 18.00 1.52 -16.28
C ARG A 83 18.58 0.23 -15.74
N TYR A 84 18.40 -0.05 -14.45
CA TYR A 84 18.90 -1.29 -13.85
C TYR A 84 18.21 -2.54 -14.43
N ALA A 85 16.90 -2.48 -14.62
CA ALA A 85 16.12 -3.56 -15.20
C ALA A 85 16.55 -3.87 -16.63
N LEU A 86 16.80 -2.84 -17.44
CA LEU A 86 17.30 -2.96 -18.81
C LEU A 86 18.76 -3.46 -18.85
N GLN A 87 19.59 -3.09 -17.88
CA GLN A 87 20.95 -3.65 -17.76
C GLN A 87 20.91 -5.16 -17.46
N GLN A 88 19.92 -5.61 -16.68
CA GLN A 88 19.73 -7.01 -16.31
C GLN A 88 19.07 -7.84 -17.43
N SER A 89 18.00 -7.33 -18.04
CA SER A 89 17.23 -8.03 -19.07
C SER A 89 17.85 -7.91 -20.46
N GLY A 90 18.53 -6.80 -20.75
CA GLY A 90 19.10 -6.49 -22.06
C GLY A 90 18.07 -6.11 -23.13
N SER A 91 16.77 -6.11 -22.82
CA SER A 91 15.69 -5.85 -23.78
C SER A 91 14.54 -5.06 -23.14
N VAL A 92 13.99 -4.16 -23.94
CA VAL A 92 12.85 -3.31 -23.57
C VAL A 92 11.59 -4.17 -23.40
N GLU A 93 11.37 -5.09 -24.33
CA GLU A 93 10.20 -5.97 -24.40
C GLU A 93 10.09 -6.84 -23.15
N ILE A 94 11.20 -7.47 -22.75
CA ILE A 94 11.24 -8.31 -21.54
C ILE A 94 10.95 -7.46 -20.30
N THR A 95 11.48 -6.24 -20.24
CA THR A 95 11.29 -5.34 -19.10
C THR A 95 9.83 -4.89 -18.98
N ILE A 96 9.21 -4.55 -20.11
CA ILE A 96 7.78 -4.20 -20.18
C ILE A 96 6.92 -5.40 -19.79
N GLU A 97 7.22 -6.59 -20.30
CA GLU A 97 6.45 -7.80 -19.99
C GLU A 97 6.48 -8.10 -18.48
N ARG A 98 7.66 -8.00 -17.85
CA ARG A 98 7.80 -8.15 -16.39
C ARG A 98 7.00 -7.09 -15.62
N TYR A 99 6.97 -5.86 -16.12
CA TYR A 99 6.18 -4.78 -15.53
C TYR A 99 4.68 -5.05 -15.63
N LEU A 100 4.19 -5.46 -16.79
CA LEU A 100 2.77 -5.80 -17.00
C LEU A 100 2.33 -7.02 -16.17
N ARG A 101 3.26 -7.93 -15.85
CA ARG A 101 3.02 -9.04 -14.92
C ARG A 101 3.01 -8.62 -13.45
N GLY A 102 3.38 -7.37 -13.13
CA GLY A 102 3.48 -6.87 -11.76
C GLY A 102 4.71 -7.36 -11.01
N GLU A 103 5.79 -7.73 -11.71
CA GLU A 103 7.06 -8.08 -11.06
C GLU A 103 7.70 -6.84 -10.40
N SER A 104 8.48 -7.07 -9.34
CA SER A 104 9.18 -6.00 -8.64
C SER A 104 10.48 -5.61 -9.34
N PHE A 105 10.75 -4.31 -9.40
CA PHE A 105 11.99 -3.75 -9.96
C PHE A 105 12.85 -3.14 -8.84
N PRO A 106 13.93 -3.81 -8.43
CA PRO A 106 14.83 -3.26 -7.42
C PRO A 106 15.61 -2.06 -7.99
N PHE A 107 16.03 -1.18 -7.09
CA PHE A 107 16.98 -0.12 -7.41
C PHE A 107 18.41 -0.70 -7.58
N PRO A 108 19.28 -0.05 -8.37
CA PRO A 108 20.66 -0.46 -8.49
C PRO A 108 21.38 -0.41 -7.13
N PRO A 109 22.36 -1.31 -6.89
CA PRO A 109 23.11 -1.32 -5.63
C PRO A 109 23.86 0.00 -5.44
N GLY A 110 23.72 0.62 -4.26
CA GLY A 110 24.31 1.92 -3.96
C GLY A 110 23.49 3.12 -4.42
N TYR A 111 22.30 2.93 -4.98
CA TYR A 111 21.40 4.03 -5.30
C TYR A 111 20.75 4.59 -4.03
N THR A 112 21.15 5.81 -3.68
CA THR A 112 20.40 6.68 -2.78
C THR A 112 19.59 7.63 -3.66
N PRO A 113 18.25 7.59 -3.67
CA PRO A 113 17.48 8.58 -4.40
C PRO A 113 17.87 9.96 -3.87
N ASN A 114 18.33 10.84 -4.75
CA ASN A 114 18.54 12.23 -4.40
C ASN A 114 17.17 12.88 -4.24
N VAL A 115 16.57 12.66 -3.08
CA VAL A 115 15.41 13.41 -2.65
C VAL A 115 15.94 14.83 -2.43
N ASN A 116 15.75 15.71 -3.43
CA ASN A 116 15.75 17.15 -3.23
C ASN A 116 14.60 17.49 -2.28
N VAL A 117 14.78 17.15 -1.02
CA VAL A 117 13.93 17.51 0.10
C VAL A 117 14.77 18.51 0.87
N GLY A 118 14.35 19.76 0.82
CA GLY A 118 14.83 20.77 1.75
C GLY A 118 14.80 20.18 3.16
N SER A 119 15.99 20.05 3.74
CA SER A 119 16.28 20.20 5.16
C SER A 119 15.10 19.99 6.11
N SER A 120 15.02 18.82 6.75
CA SER A 120 14.79 18.74 8.19
C SER A 120 15.19 17.38 8.75
N ALA A 121 15.77 17.45 9.94
CA ALA A 121 16.51 16.43 10.65
C ALA A 121 15.67 15.20 11.08
N ARG A 122 16.35 14.06 11.09
CA ARG A 122 16.41 13.04 12.15
C ARG A 122 15.19 12.92 13.08
N SER A 123 14.52 11.78 12.98
CA SER A 123 14.11 11.01 14.15
C SER A 123 14.28 9.52 13.84
N SER A 124 15.21 8.94 14.58
CA SER A 124 15.42 7.51 14.72
C SER A 124 14.26 6.93 15.52
N ASP A 125 13.32 6.27 14.85
CA ASP A 125 12.43 5.29 15.47
C ASP A 125 12.37 4.05 14.58
N GLU A 126 13.28 3.15 14.92
CA GLU A 126 13.43 1.81 14.37
C GLU A 126 12.64 0.83 15.25
N ILE A 127 11.34 0.60 14.98
CA ILE A 127 10.61 -0.66 15.28
C ILE A 127 9.42 -0.76 14.29
N ASN A 128 9.68 -1.25 13.08
CA ASN A 128 8.79 -2.01 12.17
C ASN A 128 9.20 -1.75 10.72
N SER A 129 9.92 -2.70 10.13
CA SER A 129 10.30 -2.68 8.72
C SER A 129 9.16 -3.09 7.76
N ASP A 130 7.90 -3.07 8.21
CA ASP A 130 6.76 -3.31 7.34
C ASP A 130 6.31 -1.99 6.69
N PRO A 131 6.49 -1.79 5.36
CA PRO A 131 6.03 -0.59 4.68
C PRO A 131 4.50 -0.41 4.76
N ARG A 132 3.73 -1.46 5.06
CA ARG A 132 2.28 -1.36 5.31
C ARG A 132 1.93 -0.75 6.67
N LYS A 133 2.88 -0.71 7.60
CA LYS A 133 2.71 -0.15 8.96
C LYS A 133 3.34 1.22 9.12
N ARG A 134 3.93 1.78 8.07
CA ARG A 134 4.39 3.16 8.07
C ARG A 134 3.18 4.08 8.03
N SER A 135 2.70 4.50 9.19
CA SER A 135 1.72 5.57 9.27
C SER A 135 2.39 6.86 8.78
N ASN A 136 2.18 7.21 7.51
CA ASN A 136 2.51 8.55 7.00
C ASN A 136 1.54 9.63 7.52
N ILE A 137 0.82 9.33 8.61
CA ILE A 137 -0.06 10.23 9.31
C ILE A 137 0.86 11.12 10.15
N LYS A 138 1.23 12.26 9.58
CA LYS A 138 1.83 13.34 10.35
C LYS A 138 0.76 13.82 11.34
N SER A 139 1.17 14.05 12.59
CA SER A 139 0.32 14.71 13.58
C SER A 139 0.12 16.16 13.14
N ASP A 140 -0.93 16.39 12.35
CA ASP A 140 -1.34 17.75 12.01
C ASP A 140 -1.77 18.48 13.28
N ASN A 141 -1.36 19.74 13.38
CA ASN A 141 -1.88 20.62 14.40
C ASN A 141 -3.38 20.84 14.11
N LEU A 142 -4.23 20.31 14.99
CA LEU A 142 -5.68 20.35 14.81
C LEU A 142 -6.22 21.78 14.85
N LEU A 143 -5.55 22.70 15.55
CA LEU A 143 -5.96 24.10 15.61
C LEU A 143 -5.77 24.76 14.24
N THR A 144 -4.62 24.52 13.59
CA THR A 144 -4.36 25.07 12.25
C THR A 144 -5.22 24.38 11.20
N LYS A 145 -5.44 23.07 11.32
CA LYS A 145 -6.27 22.29 10.38
C LYS A 145 -7.74 22.76 10.36
N PHE A 146 -8.27 23.14 11.51
CA PHE A 146 -9.66 23.59 11.66
C PHE A 146 -9.81 25.11 11.78
N ASN A 147 -8.73 25.87 11.51
CA ASN A 147 -8.69 27.34 11.57
C ASN A 147 -9.23 27.90 12.91
N ILE A 148 -8.78 27.34 14.03
CA ILE A 148 -9.18 27.76 15.38
C ILE A 148 -8.06 28.64 15.95
N ASN A 149 -8.32 29.95 16.01
CA ASN A 149 -7.37 30.94 16.52
C ASN A 149 -7.63 31.20 18.01
N ILE A 150 -6.92 30.49 18.89
CA ILE A 150 -7.12 30.61 20.35
C ILE A 150 -6.77 32.02 20.87
N ASN A 151 -5.85 32.71 20.19
CA ASN A 151 -5.43 34.07 20.57
C ASN A 151 -6.44 35.14 20.14
N ASP A 152 -7.45 34.78 19.35
CA ASP A 152 -8.51 35.70 18.96
C ASP A 152 -9.53 35.81 20.12
N PRO A 153 -9.76 37.02 20.68
CA PRO A 153 -10.75 37.22 21.73
C PRO A 153 -12.18 36.85 21.30
N ASN A 154 -12.46 36.77 19.99
CA ASN A 154 -13.76 36.37 19.47
C ASN A 154 -13.88 34.85 19.20
N CYS A 155 -12.82 34.07 19.45
CA CYS A 155 -12.86 32.62 19.25
C CYS A 155 -13.74 31.92 20.30
N ASP A 156 -13.74 32.41 21.54
CA ASP A 156 -14.52 31.78 22.61
C ASP A 156 -16.02 32.10 22.52
N SER A 157 -16.36 33.32 22.11
CA SER A 157 -17.75 33.75 21.88
C SER A 157 -18.45 32.94 20.78
N GLU A 158 -17.70 32.43 19.80
CA GLU A 158 -18.23 31.57 18.73
C GLU A 158 -18.78 30.24 19.27
N PHE A 159 -18.23 29.72 20.38
CA PHE A 159 -18.51 28.35 20.84
C PHE A 159 -19.15 28.23 22.22
N ILE A 160 -19.04 29.24 23.10
CA ILE A 160 -19.52 29.16 24.50
C ILE A 160 -21.04 28.97 24.62
N ASN A 161 -21.84 29.57 23.74
CA ASN A 161 -23.31 29.58 23.84
C ASN A 161 -24.01 28.76 22.75
N VAL A 162 -23.29 27.84 22.11
CA VAL A 162 -23.84 27.07 21.00
C VAL A 162 -24.19 25.66 21.42
N VAL A 163 -25.42 25.25 21.10
CA VAL A 163 -25.89 23.89 21.36
C VAL A 163 -25.34 22.97 20.28
N TYR A 164 -24.60 21.93 20.68
CA TYR A 164 -23.92 21.02 19.76
C TYR A 164 -24.83 20.36 18.72
N SER A 165 -26.10 20.10 19.06
CA SER A 165 -27.09 19.52 18.15
C SER A 165 -27.38 20.39 16.94
N ASP A 166 -27.27 21.71 17.09
CA ASP A 166 -27.74 22.68 16.09
C ASP A 166 -26.61 23.06 15.12
N LEU A 167 -25.40 22.60 15.39
CA LEU A 167 -24.21 22.84 14.59
C LEU A 167 -24.16 21.93 13.36
N ASP A 168 -23.70 22.50 12.25
CA ASP A 168 -23.30 21.73 11.08
C ASP A 168 -22.04 20.88 11.37
N MET A 169 -21.80 19.82 10.58
CA MET A 169 -20.71 18.87 10.82
C MET A 169 -19.33 19.53 10.88
N ASP A 170 -19.07 20.57 10.10
CA ASP A 170 -17.78 21.26 10.14
C ASP A 170 -17.66 22.16 11.38
N GLN A 171 -18.76 22.77 11.81
CA GLN A 171 -18.81 23.53 13.06
C GLN A 171 -18.67 22.62 14.28
N ARG A 172 -19.26 21.42 14.26
CA ARG A 172 -19.10 20.41 15.32
C ARG A 172 -17.65 19.98 15.48
N LYS A 173 -16.93 19.77 14.38
CA LYS A 173 -15.49 19.43 14.42
C LYS A 173 -14.69 20.58 15.04
N ARG A 174 -14.95 21.82 14.62
CA ARG A 174 -14.30 23.01 15.19
C ARG A 174 -14.58 23.15 16.68
N TYR A 175 -15.85 23.03 17.08
CA TYR A 175 -16.28 23.04 18.47
C TYR A 175 -15.59 21.95 19.30
N MET A 176 -15.50 20.72 18.79
CA MET A 176 -14.87 19.60 19.51
C MET A 176 -13.38 19.84 19.76
N VAL A 177 -12.67 20.38 18.77
CA VAL A 177 -11.23 20.70 18.91
C VAL A 177 -11.03 21.85 19.90
N TRP A 178 -11.88 22.89 19.84
CA TRP A 178 -11.85 23.99 20.81
C TRP A 178 -12.16 23.52 22.24
N ASP A 179 -13.21 22.71 22.44
CA ASP A 179 -13.60 22.17 23.75
C ASP A 179 -12.51 21.26 24.33
N ALA A 180 -11.95 20.36 23.50
CA ALA A 180 -10.84 19.50 23.91
C ALA A 180 -9.63 20.33 24.35
N ARG A 181 -9.30 21.41 23.64
CA ARG A 181 -8.21 22.31 23.99
C ARG A 181 -8.45 23.02 25.33
N ARG A 182 -9.64 23.60 25.54
CA ARG A 182 -9.99 24.28 26.80
C ARG A 182 -10.00 23.32 27.99
N LYS A 183 -10.50 22.09 27.80
CA LYS A 183 -10.44 21.03 28.83
C LYS A 183 -9.00 20.62 29.14
N MET A 184 -8.15 20.52 28.12
CA MET A 184 -6.74 20.18 28.30
C MET A 184 -5.98 21.28 29.05
N GLU A 185 -6.25 22.56 28.76
CA GLU A 185 -5.68 23.70 29.51
C GLU A 185 -6.03 23.63 31.00
N LYS A 186 -7.31 23.43 31.33
CA LYS A 186 -7.76 23.25 32.72
C LYS A 186 -7.12 22.04 33.39
N ARG A 187 -6.91 20.95 32.67
CA ARG A 187 -6.23 19.77 33.22
C ARG A 187 -4.75 20.03 33.47
N LEU A 188 -4.08 20.75 32.57
CA LEU A 188 -2.66 21.08 32.69
C LEU A 188 -2.35 21.96 33.92
N GLU A 189 -3.30 22.79 34.34
CA GLU A 189 -3.19 23.57 35.58
C GLU A 189 -3.24 22.71 36.84
N ASN A 190 -4.00 21.61 36.80
CA ASN A 190 -4.30 20.78 37.96
C ASN A 190 -3.44 19.50 38.04
N ASP A 191 -2.85 19.06 36.92
CA ASP A 191 -2.14 17.80 36.80
C ASP A 191 -0.63 18.01 36.57
N PRO A 192 0.22 17.69 37.58
CA PRO A 192 1.66 17.86 37.47
C PRO A 192 2.32 16.86 36.51
N GLU A 193 1.73 15.69 36.30
CA GLU A 193 2.25 14.68 35.37
C GLU A 193 2.10 15.20 33.93
N LEU A 194 0.91 15.69 33.56
CA LEU A 194 0.67 16.33 32.27
C LEU A 194 1.58 17.54 32.04
N LYS A 195 1.84 18.34 33.09
CA LYS A 195 2.73 19.51 33.00
C LYS A 195 4.18 19.10 32.69
N SER A 196 4.63 17.96 33.21
CA SER A 196 5.97 17.45 32.93
C SER A 196 6.18 17.00 31.49
N LEU A 197 5.12 16.64 30.76
CA LEU A 197 5.19 16.18 29.37
C LEU A 197 5.29 17.30 28.34
N VAL A 198 5.00 18.55 28.75
CA VAL A 198 5.00 19.73 27.88
C VAL A 198 6.28 20.56 28.06
N ASN A 199 7.06 20.30 29.13
CA ASN A 199 8.30 21.01 29.47
C ASN A 199 9.56 20.35 28.92
#